data_AF-A0A4Q1BSX2-F1
#
_entry.id   AF-A0A4Q1BSX2-F1
#
_cell.length_a   1.000
_cell.length_b   1.000
_cell.length_c   1.000
_cell.angle_alpha   90.00
_cell.angle_beta   90.00
_cell.angle_gamma   90.00
#
_symmetry.space_group_name_H-M   'P 1'
#
loop_
_entity.id
_entity.type
_entity.pdbx_description
1 polymer ?
#
loop_
_entity_poly.entity_id
_entity_poly.type
_entity_poly.pdbx_seq_one_letter_code
_entity_poly.pdbx_strand_id
1 'polypeptide(L)'
;MQSVVDAATSAANIATTHAQNIASAAVNAVGYGTEQVSNEHEHDHDHRVDLPPDAQVSDIIKMDSDGLSVFEDEEVRHEILVKLNKLAVEDVRHGLKEVAALDLVVEGGVNKGISYYHPKRFFKVHRPMGIDYIGEIEIEAGKSIHVRCHKAGAGGKTTFHSIDTRPGEEHGAVFVTGEPLKWFEY
;
A
#
# COMPACT_ATOMS: atom_id res chain seq x y z
N MET A 1 35.84 9.84 -30.45
CA MET A 1 35.64 8.43 -30.04
C MET A 1 35.95 8.17 -28.56
N GLN A 2 36.32 9.18 -27.75
CA GLN A 2 36.59 9.01 -26.31
C GLN A 2 35.33 8.79 -25.44
N SER A 3 34.18 9.35 -25.80
CA SER A 3 33.02 9.44 -24.89
C SER A 3 32.18 8.17 -24.73
N VAL A 4 32.33 7.18 -25.61
CA VAL A 4 31.59 5.90 -25.54
C VAL A 4 32.24 4.90 -24.59
N VAL A 5 33.54 5.02 -24.36
CA VAL A 5 34.30 4.13 -23.44
C VAL A 5 34.03 4.50 -21.99
N ASP A 6 33.86 5.79 -21.69
CA ASP A 6 33.55 6.29 -20.35
C ASP A 6 32.12 5.94 -19.91
N ALA A 7 31.17 5.91 -20.86
CA ALA A 7 29.79 5.47 -20.62
C ALA A 7 29.70 3.95 -20.34
N ALA A 8 30.49 3.14 -21.05
CA ALA A 8 30.55 1.69 -20.84
C ALA A 8 31.17 1.34 -19.47
N THR A 9 32.18 2.09 -19.04
CA THR A 9 32.84 1.89 -17.74
C THR A 9 31.93 2.27 -16.57
N SER A 10 31.13 3.33 -16.73
CA SER A 10 30.15 3.75 -15.72
C SER A 10 29.00 2.74 -15.58
N ALA A 11 28.52 2.16 -16.69
CA ALA A 11 27.49 1.13 -16.67
C ALA A 11 27.98 -0.19 -16.01
N ALA A 12 29.24 -0.56 -16.23
CA ALA A 12 29.85 -1.74 -15.60
C ALA A 12 29.98 -1.60 -14.07
N ASN A 13 30.29 -0.39 -13.59
CA ASN A 13 30.39 -0.11 -12.15
C ASN A 13 29.00 -0.12 -11.47
N ILE A 14 27.96 0.36 -12.15
CA ILE A 14 26.58 0.32 -11.64
C ILE A 14 26.06 -1.13 -11.57
N ALA A 15 26.33 -1.94 -12.61
CA ALA A 15 25.95 -3.36 -12.62
C ALA A 15 26.67 -4.17 -11.52
N THR A 16 27.95 -3.86 -11.25
CA THR A 16 28.71 -4.52 -10.17
C THR A 16 28.16 -4.17 -8.79
N THR A 17 27.76 -2.91 -8.58
CA THR A 17 27.16 -2.46 -7.31
C THR A 17 25.77 -3.08 -7.08
N HIS A 18 24.98 -3.26 -8.14
CA HIS A 18 23.67 -3.91 -8.03
C HIS A 18 23.78 -5.43 -7.77
N ALA A 19 24.77 -6.09 -8.36
CA ALA A 19 25.02 -7.52 -8.13
C ALA A 19 25.48 -7.80 -6.67
N GLN A 20 26.24 -6.90 -6.07
CA GLN A 20 26.66 -7.01 -4.66
C GLN A 20 25.47 -6.86 -3.69
N ASN A 21 24.52 -5.98 -3.99
CA ASN A 21 23.33 -5.80 -3.14
C ASN A 21 22.36 -7.00 -3.20
N ILE A 22 22.24 -7.66 -4.36
CA ILE A 22 21.41 -8.86 -4.51
C ILE A 22 22.08 -10.08 -3.84
N ALA A 23 23.42 -10.16 -3.87
CA ALA A 23 24.15 -11.21 -3.16
C ALA A 23 24.00 -11.11 -1.64
N SER A 24 23.96 -9.89 -1.08
CA SER A 24 23.71 -9.68 0.36
C SER A 24 22.29 -10.06 0.79
N ALA A 25 21.28 -9.90 -0.09
CA ALA A 25 19.91 -10.32 0.19
C ALA A 25 19.72 -11.85 0.18
N ALA A 26 20.56 -12.60 -0.56
CA ALA A 26 20.47 -14.05 -0.64
C ALA A 26 21.12 -14.76 0.57
N VAL A 27 22.08 -14.13 1.26
CA VAL A 27 22.75 -14.72 2.42
C VAL A 27 21.85 -14.71 3.67
N ASN A 28 20.89 -13.78 3.78
CA ASN A 28 19.92 -13.76 4.89
C ASN A 28 18.83 -14.84 4.79
N ALA A 29 18.74 -15.57 3.69
CA ALA A 29 17.72 -16.62 3.51
C ALA A 29 18.16 -18.01 4.01
N VAL A 30 19.40 -18.18 4.49
CA VAL A 30 19.95 -19.49 4.89
C VAL A 30 20.79 -19.37 6.16
N GLY A 31 20.24 -19.65 7.33
CA GLY A 31 21.08 -20.04 8.48
C GLY A 31 20.54 -19.71 9.87
N TYR A 32 20.25 -20.77 10.61
CA TYR A 32 20.06 -20.82 12.06
C TYR A 32 21.20 -20.16 12.88
N GLY A 33 20.81 -19.30 13.83
CA GLY A 33 21.35 -19.16 15.20
C GLY A 33 22.82 -18.81 15.41
N THR A 34 23.11 -17.62 15.96
CA THR A 34 23.80 -17.41 17.25
C THR A 34 23.80 -15.93 17.66
N GLU A 35 23.95 -15.68 18.95
CA GLU A 35 23.58 -14.48 19.70
C GLU A 35 24.46 -13.22 19.49
N GLN A 36 23.85 -12.09 19.87
CA GLN A 36 24.43 -10.85 20.41
C GLN A 36 25.24 -9.91 19.50
N VAL A 37 24.63 -8.79 19.11
CA VAL A 37 24.71 -7.44 19.75
C VAL A 37 24.27 -6.42 18.68
N SER A 38 23.16 -5.70 18.88
CA SER A 38 22.94 -4.43 18.17
C SER A 38 21.86 -3.58 18.82
N ASN A 39 22.12 -2.28 18.78
CA ASN A 39 21.37 -1.19 19.39
C ASN A 39 19.87 -1.18 19.06
N GLU A 40 19.11 -0.79 20.07
CA GLU A 40 17.71 -0.42 20.06
C GLU A 40 17.45 0.70 19.04
N HIS A 41 16.79 0.37 17.93
CA HIS A 41 15.70 1.12 17.28
C HIS A 41 15.33 0.44 15.95
N GLU A 42 14.84 -0.78 16.02
CA GLU A 42 14.01 -1.35 14.95
C GLU A 42 12.67 -1.72 15.57
N HIS A 43 11.68 -0.88 15.31
CA HIS A 43 10.27 -1.26 15.40
C HIS A 43 10.02 -2.24 14.25
N ASP A 44 10.53 -3.46 14.41
CA ASP A 44 10.22 -4.59 13.56
C ASP A 44 8.79 -5.01 13.93
N HIS A 45 7.82 -4.31 13.33
CA HIS A 45 6.42 -4.61 13.52
C HIS A 45 6.14 -5.96 12.86
N ASP A 46 6.19 -7.04 13.64
CA ASP A 46 5.61 -8.31 13.24
C ASP A 46 4.08 -8.16 13.26
N HIS A 47 3.48 -7.93 12.09
CA HIS A 47 2.11 -7.44 11.88
C HIS A 47 0.99 -8.46 12.16
N ARG A 48 1.26 -9.48 12.97
CA ARG A 48 0.23 -10.34 13.59
C ARG A 48 -0.23 -9.80 14.94
N VAL A 49 0.41 -8.77 15.47
CA VAL A 49 0.21 -8.28 16.85
C VAL A 49 -0.99 -7.33 17.00
N ASP A 50 -1.46 -6.68 15.91
CA ASP A 50 -2.50 -5.63 15.98
C ASP A 50 -3.91 -6.08 15.60
N LEU A 51 -4.12 -7.38 15.36
CA LEU A 51 -5.45 -7.90 15.04
C LEU A 51 -6.24 -8.20 16.31
N PRO A 52 -7.56 -7.99 16.31
CA PRO A 52 -8.41 -8.44 17.41
C PRO A 52 -8.21 -9.94 17.70
N PRO A 53 -8.20 -10.38 18.96
CA PRO A 53 -7.82 -11.74 19.35
C PRO A 53 -8.75 -12.83 18.81
N ASP A 54 -9.96 -12.46 18.40
CA ASP A 54 -10.98 -13.32 17.80
C ASP A 54 -11.00 -13.26 16.26
N ALA A 55 -10.07 -12.52 15.65
CA ALA A 55 -9.99 -12.36 14.21
C ALA A 55 -9.33 -13.56 13.53
N GLN A 56 -9.91 -14.00 12.41
CA GLN A 56 -9.30 -14.98 11.52
C GLN A 56 -8.96 -14.32 10.18
N VAL A 57 -7.70 -14.41 9.78
CA VAL A 57 -7.18 -13.74 8.58
C VAL A 57 -7.02 -14.75 7.45
N SER A 58 -7.50 -14.42 6.26
CA SER A 58 -7.26 -15.21 5.05
C SER A 58 -5.89 -14.90 4.45
N ASP A 59 -5.43 -15.74 3.54
CA ASP A 59 -4.27 -15.42 2.71
C ASP A 59 -4.54 -14.17 1.85
N ILE A 60 -3.47 -13.45 1.52
CA ILE A 60 -3.50 -12.37 0.53
C ILE A 60 -3.54 -13.00 -0.85
N ILE A 61 -4.62 -12.76 -1.58
CA ILE A 61 -4.84 -13.29 -2.93
C ILE A 61 -4.97 -12.17 -3.93
N LYS A 62 -4.66 -12.48 -5.21
CA LYS A 62 -4.99 -11.57 -6.31
C LYS A 62 -6.49 -11.31 -6.33
N MET A 63 -6.87 -10.13 -6.82
CA MET A 63 -8.27 -9.75 -6.91
C MET A 63 -9.05 -10.79 -7.71
N ASP A 64 -10.03 -11.41 -7.07
CA ASP A 64 -10.93 -12.40 -7.64
C ASP A 64 -12.35 -11.84 -7.73
N SER A 65 -13.32 -12.64 -8.13
CA SER A 65 -14.71 -12.19 -8.25
C SER A 65 -15.31 -11.69 -6.94
N ASP A 66 -14.90 -12.23 -5.79
CA ASP A 66 -15.41 -11.79 -4.49
C ASP A 66 -14.82 -10.42 -4.12
N GLY A 67 -13.51 -10.26 -4.30
CA GLY A 67 -12.83 -8.98 -4.10
C GLY A 67 -13.36 -7.89 -5.04
N LEU A 68 -13.52 -8.19 -6.34
CA LEU A 68 -14.10 -7.24 -7.31
C LEU A 68 -15.52 -6.83 -6.93
N SER A 69 -16.34 -7.77 -6.44
CA SER A 69 -17.70 -7.46 -5.99
C SER A 69 -17.77 -6.49 -4.81
N VAL A 70 -16.67 -6.32 -4.08
CA VAL A 70 -16.53 -5.34 -2.99
C VAL A 70 -15.92 -4.05 -3.49
N PHE A 71 -14.74 -4.10 -4.10
CA PHE A 71 -13.97 -2.90 -4.40
C PHE A 71 -14.42 -2.20 -5.69
N GLU A 72 -15.16 -2.87 -6.57
CA GLU A 72 -15.81 -2.25 -7.74
C GLU A 72 -17.31 -1.98 -7.54
N ASP A 73 -17.87 -2.30 -6.36
CA ASP A 73 -19.23 -1.87 -6.03
C ASP A 73 -19.33 -0.35 -6.13
N GLU A 74 -20.41 0.13 -6.76
CA GLU A 74 -20.56 1.55 -7.12
C GLU A 74 -20.50 2.47 -5.89
N GLU A 75 -21.13 2.07 -4.79
CA GLU A 75 -21.16 2.88 -3.56
C GLU A 75 -19.81 2.84 -2.86
N VAL A 76 -19.21 1.67 -2.70
CA VAL A 76 -17.88 1.53 -2.08
C VAL A 76 -16.83 2.33 -2.86
N ARG A 77 -16.79 2.17 -4.18
CA ARG A 77 -15.87 2.90 -5.04
C ARG A 77 -16.10 4.41 -4.95
N HIS A 78 -17.35 4.86 -4.96
CA HIS A 78 -17.67 6.26 -4.83
C HIS A 78 -17.17 6.84 -3.50
N GLU A 79 -17.42 6.16 -2.38
CA GLU A 79 -16.99 6.59 -1.06
C GLU A 79 -15.46 6.68 -0.93
N ILE A 80 -14.73 5.70 -1.49
CA ILE A 80 -13.26 5.72 -1.55
C ILE A 80 -12.77 6.96 -2.32
N LEU A 81 -13.31 7.19 -3.52
CA LEU A 81 -12.90 8.33 -4.36
C LEU A 81 -13.22 9.68 -3.69
N VAL A 82 -14.37 9.78 -3.00
CA VAL A 82 -14.73 10.96 -2.22
C VAL A 82 -13.77 11.17 -1.06
N LYS A 83 -13.38 10.12 -0.32
CA LYS A 83 -12.40 10.25 0.77
C LYS A 83 -11.03 10.70 0.25
N LEU A 84 -10.54 10.13 -0.86
CA LEU A 84 -9.30 10.58 -1.51
C LEU A 84 -9.35 12.06 -1.91
N ASN A 85 -10.47 12.49 -2.48
CA ASN A 85 -10.64 13.89 -2.85
C ASN A 85 -10.61 14.81 -1.61
N LYS A 86 -11.24 14.41 -0.51
CA LYS A 86 -11.18 15.16 0.76
C LYS A 86 -9.74 15.29 1.28
N LEU A 87 -8.98 14.20 1.29
CA LEU A 87 -7.55 14.22 1.69
C LEU A 87 -6.75 15.19 0.80
N ALA A 88 -6.99 15.18 -0.52
CA ALA A 88 -6.33 16.11 -1.45
C ALA A 88 -6.68 17.59 -1.17
N VAL A 89 -7.94 17.88 -0.83
CA VAL A 89 -8.38 19.23 -0.46
C VAL A 89 -7.77 19.67 0.87
N GLU A 90 -7.71 18.76 1.85
CA GLU A 90 -7.10 19.02 3.16
C GLU A 90 -5.59 19.24 3.06
N ASP A 91 -4.91 18.49 2.19
CA ASP A 91 -3.50 18.71 1.85
C ASP A 91 -3.22 20.11 1.34
N VAL A 92 -4.04 20.61 0.40
CA VAL A 92 -3.89 21.97 -0.14
C VAL A 92 -4.15 23.02 0.94
N ARG A 93 -5.10 22.76 1.85
CA ARG A 93 -5.52 23.71 2.88
C ARG A 93 -4.55 23.79 4.06
N HIS A 94 -3.98 22.66 4.46
CA HIS A 94 -3.27 22.49 5.72
C HIS A 94 -1.82 22.01 5.57
N GLY A 95 -1.41 21.56 4.37
CA GLY A 95 -0.06 21.06 4.10
C GLY A 95 0.23 19.69 4.73
N LEU A 96 -0.80 18.85 4.92
CA LEU A 96 -0.69 17.55 5.61
C LEU A 96 0.10 16.50 4.79
N LYS A 97 0.09 16.64 3.45
CA LYS A 97 0.80 15.79 2.48
C LYS A 97 0.35 14.32 2.50
N GLU A 98 -0.91 14.06 2.85
CA GLU A 98 -1.52 12.73 2.91
C GLU A 98 -1.64 12.06 1.53
N VAL A 99 -1.85 12.84 0.46
CA VAL A 99 -1.93 12.33 -0.93
C VAL A 99 -1.03 13.11 -1.88
N ALA A 100 -0.08 13.88 -1.35
CA ALA A 100 0.86 14.69 -2.13
C ALA A 100 1.72 13.90 -3.12
N ALA A 101 1.83 12.57 -2.93
CA ALA A 101 2.54 11.70 -3.86
C ALA A 101 1.76 11.44 -5.17
N LEU A 102 0.46 11.74 -5.24
CA LEU A 102 -0.36 11.52 -6.44
C LEU A 102 -0.32 12.74 -7.37
N ASP A 103 -0.32 12.49 -8.68
CA ASP A 103 -0.43 13.53 -9.72
C ASP A 103 -1.91 13.92 -9.94
N LEU A 104 -2.60 14.31 -8.85
CA LEU A 104 -4.04 14.66 -8.90
C LEU A 104 -4.27 16.12 -9.33
N VAL A 105 -3.28 17.00 -9.15
CA VAL A 105 -3.39 18.44 -9.41
C VAL A 105 -2.25 18.84 -10.34
N VAL A 106 -2.59 19.19 -11.58
CA VAL A 106 -1.61 19.72 -12.55
C VAL A 106 -1.46 21.23 -12.36
N GLU A 107 -0.26 21.76 -12.58
CA GLU A 107 -0.03 23.22 -12.64
C GLU A 107 -1.04 23.88 -13.58
N GLY A 108 -1.81 24.84 -13.07
CA GLY A 108 -2.92 25.50 -13.79
C GLY A 108 -4.31 25.28 -13.20
N GLY A 109 -4.44 24.52 -12.10
CA GLY A 109 -5.68 24.43 -11.33
C GLY A 109 -6.73 23.47 -11.88
N VAL A 110 -6.37 22.62 -12.83
CA VAL A 110 -7.23 21.54 -13.32
C VAL A 110 -6.92 20.28 -12.51
N ASN A 111 -7.84 19.90 -11.63
CA ASN A 111 -7.80 18.60 -10.96
C ASN A 111 -7.94 17.51 -12.03
N LYS A 112 -6.89 16.72 -12.26
CA LYS A 112 -6.84 15.69 -13.30
C LYS A 112 -7.83 14.55 -13.05
N GLY A 113 -8.36 14.46 -11.83
CA GLY A 113 -9.25 13.39 -11.41
C GLY A 113 -8.53 12.03 -11.36
N ILE A 114 -9.08 11.11 -10.59
CA ILE A 114 -8.58 9.74 -10.58
C ILE A 114 -9.18 9.04 -11.81
N SER A 115 -8.39 8.95 -12.88
CA SER A 115 -8.77 8.26 -14.12
C SER A 115 -8.44 6.76 -14.10
N TYR A 116 -7.75 6.31 -13.06
CA TYR A 116 -7.22 4.97 -12.90
C TYR A 116 -7.69 4.40 -11.56
N TYR A 117 -8.43 3.29 -11.57
CA TYR A 117 -8.92 2.63 -10.35
C TYR A 117 -8.91 1.12 -10.57
N HIS A 118 -7.84 0.46 -10.18
CA HIS A 118 -7.56 -0.94 -10.52
C HIS A 118 -7.31 -1.74 -9.24
N PRO A 119 -8.32 -2.43 -8.68
CA PRO A 119 -8.13 -3.32 -7.54
C PRO A 119 -7.16 -4.47 -7.88
N LYS A 120 -6.11 -4.68 -7.08
CA LYS A 120 -4.99 -5.60 -7.42
C LYS A 120 -5.02 -6.90 -6.63
N ARG A 121 -5.12 -6.80 -5.31
CA ARG A 121 -5.13 -7.93 -4.37
C ARG A 121 -5.83 -7.55 -3.08
N PHE A 122 -6.26 -8.55 -2.33
CA PHE A 122 -6.96 -8.33 -1.08
C PHE A 122 -6.80 -9.53 -0.14
N PHE A 123 -7.17 -9.33 1.11
CA PHE A 123 -7.40 -10.40 2.07
C PHE A 123 -8.62 -10.07 2.94
N LYS A 124 -9.09 -11.08 3.69
CA LYS A 124 -10.25 -10.97 4.56
C LYS A 124 -9.84 -11.13 6.01
N VAL A 125 -10.50 -10.37 6.87
CA VAL A 125 -10.43 -10.53 8.32
C VAL A 125 -11.84 -10.85 8.81
N HIS A 126 -12.04 -12.09 9.22
CA HIS A 126 -13.30 -12.56 9.80
C HIS A 126 -13.33 -12.22 11.28
N ARG A 127 -14.38 -11.52 11.71
CA ARG A 127 -14.65 -11.17 13.12
C ARG A 127 -16.09 -11.54 13.48
N PRO A 128 -16.45 -11.65 14.77
CA PRO A 128 -17.84 -11.93 15.15
C PRO A 128 -18.86 -10.94 14.61
N MET A 129 -18.45 -9.69 14.40
CA MET A 129 -19.32 -8.63 13.87
C MET A 129 -19.48 -8.66 12.35
N GLY A 130 -18.64 -9.39 11.61
CA GLY A 130 -18.66 -9.38 10.16
C GLY A 130 -17.32 -9.71 9.52
N ILE A 131 -17.17 -9.32 8.26
CA ILE A 131 -15.95 -9.54 7.48
C ILE A 131 -15.40 -8.18 7.07
N ASP A 132 -14.15 -7.92 7.41
CA ASP A 132 -13.41 -6.79 6.85
C ASP A 132 -12.61 -7.27 5.64
N TYR A 133 -12.74 -6.52 4.54
CA TYR A 133 -11.99 -6.72 3.31
C TYR A 133 -10.90 -5.66 3.25
N ILE A 134 -9.65 -6.10 3.20
CA ILE A 134 -8.49 -5.23 3.09
C ILE A 134 -7.95 -5.35 1.67
N GLY A 135 -8.03 -4.27 0.89
CA GLY A 135 -7.71 -4.27 -0.54
C GLY A 135 -6.62 -3.28 -0.88
N GLU A 136 -5.77 -3.67 -1.83
CA GLU A 136 -4.88 -2.76 -2.54
C GLU A 136 -5.53 -2.32 -3.86
N ILE A 137 -5.65 -1.01 -4.04
CA ILE A 137 -6.19 -0.42 -5.26
C ILE A 137 -5.14 0.49 -5.86
N GLU A 138 -4.73 0.19 -7.10
CA GLU A 138 -3.82 1.04 -7.85
C GLU A 138 -4.61 2.20 -8.46
N ILE A 139 -4.21 3.43 -8.11
CA ILE A 139 -4.91 4.66 -8.50
C ILE A 139 -4.06 5.56 -9.41
N GLU A 140 -2.78 5.24 -9.55
CA GLU A 140 -1.85 5.75 -10.56
C GLU A 140 -0.80 4.67 -10.81
N ALA A 141 -0.13 4.67 -11.95
CA ALA A 141 0.87 3.65 -12.26
C ALA A 141 1.95 3.57 -11.16
N GLY A 142 2.03 2.41 -10.49
CA GLY A 142 2.97 2.18 -9.39
C GLY A 142 2.59 2.82 -8.06
N LYS A 143 1.43 3.48 -7.95
CA LYS A 143 0.93 4.08 -6.71
C LYS A 143 -0.45 3.52 -6.37
N SER A 144 -0.53 2.93 -5.18
CA SER A 144 -1.72 2.29 -4.67
C SER A 144 -2.15 2.90 -3.35
N ILE A 145 -3.37 2.59 -2.96
CA ILE A 145 -3.92 2.85 -1.63
C ILE A 145 -4.35 1.53 -1.01
N HIS A 146 -4.27 1.46 0.32
CA HIS A 146 -4.82 0.34 1.05
C HIS A 146 -6.17 0.75 1.65
N VAL A 147 -7.20 -0.05 1.41
CA VAL A 147 -8.58 0.26 1.75
C VAL A 147 -9.17 -0.84 2.59
N ARG A 148 -9.91 -0.45 3.62
CA ARG A 148 -10.72 -1.34 4.43
C ARG A 148 -12.20 -1.11 4.14
N CYS A 149 -12.89 -2.19 3.81
CA CYS A 149 -14.34 -2.24 3.66
C CYS A 149 -14.91 -3.24 4.67
N HIS A 150 -16.10 -2.98 5.20
CA HIS A 150 -16.72 -3.85 6.21
C HIS A 150 -18.06 -4.39 5.73
N LYS A 151 -18.29 -5.68 5.95
CA LYS A 151 -19.57 -6.35 5.69
C LYS A 151 -20.12 -6.89 6.99
N ALA A 152 -21.21 -6.28 7.47
CA ALA A 152 -21.87 -6.68 8.71
C ALA A 152 -22.66 -7.99 8.53
N GLY A 153 -22.19 -9.08 9.14
CA GLY A 153 -22.88 -10.37 9.15
C GLY A 153 -23.19 -11.01 7.78
N ALA A 154 -23.93 -12.12 7.81
CA ALA A 154 -24.35 -12.83 6.60
C ALA A 154 -25.52 -12.09 5.94
N GLY A 155 -25.28 -11.54 4.74
CA GLY A 155 -26.29 -10.81 3.95
C GLY A 155 -26.26 -9.28 4.11
N GLY A 156 -25.39 -8.74 4.96
CA GLY A 156 -25.15 -7.30 5.01
C GLY A 156 -24.52 -6.78 3.73
N LYS A 157 -24.76 -5.51 3.43
CA LYS A 157 -24.05 -4.79 2.37
C LYS A 157 -22.64 -4.47 2.83
N THR A 158 -21.68 -4.56 1.92
CA THR A 158 -20.32 -4.11 2.18
C THR A 158 -20.27 -2.59 2.06
N THR A 159 -19.67 -1.91 3.03
CA THR A 159 -19.51 -0.45 3.03
C THR A 159 -18.03 -0.09 3.14
N PHE A 160 -17.64 1.05 2.58
CA PHE A 160 -16.30 1.58 2.81
C PHE A 160 -16.14 1.95 4.30
N HIS A 161 -14.96 1.66 4.87
CA HIS A 161 -14.67 1.97 6.26
C HIS A 161 -13.56 3.02 6.36
N SER A 162 -12.37 2.73 5.82
CA SER A 162 -11.23 3.64 5.89
C SER A 162 -10.20 3.38 4.79
N ILE A 163 -9.32 4.38 4.59
CA ILE A 163 -8.07 4.26 3.84
C ILE A 163 -6.94 4.25 4.87
N ASP A 164 -5.93 3.41 4.65
CA ASP A 164 -4.72 3.39 5.47
C ASP A 164 -3.94 4.68 5.27
N THR A 165 -3.55 5.33 6.36
CA THR A 165 -2.85 6.61 6.35
C THR A 165 -1.65 6.55 7.28
N ARG A 166 -0.45 6.71 6.72
CA ARG A 166 0.80 6.90 7.45
C ARG A 166 1.05 8.39 7.72
N PRO A 167 2.04 8.78 8.54
CA PRO A 167 2.49 10.16 8.60
C PRO A 167 2.82 10.72 7.21
N GLY A 168 2.58 12.02 6.98
CA GLY A 168 2.83 12.64 5.66
C GLY A 168 4.29 12.60 5.21
N GLU A 169 5.24 12.41 6.13
CA GLU A 169 6.66 12.18 5.83
C GLU A 169 6.91 10.81 5.17
N GLU A 170 6.00 9.86 5.38
CA GLU A 170 6.02 8.48 4.84
C GLU A 170 5.00 8.30 3.70
N HIS A 171 4.76 9.37 2.93
CA HIS A 171 3.83 9.38 1.79
C HIS A 171 2.34 9.24 2.15
N GLY A 172 1.97 9.37 3.42
CA GLY A 172 0.58 9.48 3.82
C GLY A 172 -0.24 8.24 3.49
N ALA A 173 -1.32 8.44 2.74
CA ALA A 173 -2.24 7.41 2.28
C ALA A 173 -1.76 6.63 1.04
N VAL A 174 -0.61 7.00 0.47
CA VAL A 174 -0.13 6.49 -0.81
C VAL A 174 1.01 5.51 -0.58
N PHE A 175 0.90 4.35 -1.22
CA PHE A 175 1.83 3.23 -1.13
C PHE A 175 2.38 2.92 -2.52
N VAL A 176 3.60 2.41 -2.60
CA VAL A 176 4.10 1.80 -3.83
C VAL A 176 3.31 0.52 -4.08
N THR A 177 2.83 0.34 -5.32
CA THR A 177 2.09 -0.86 -5.71
C THR A 177 2.91 -2.12 -5.39
N GLY A 178 2.33 -3.07 -4.68
CA GLY A 178 2.98 -4.28 -4.21
C GLY A 178 3.57 -4.21 -2.79
N GLU A 179 3.58 -3.02 -2.14
CA GLU A 179 3.97 -2.89 -0.73
C GLU A 179 3.16 -3.83 0.17
N PRO A 180 3.70 -4.33 1.29
CA PRO A 180 2.97 -5.23 2.17
C PRO A 180 1.56 -4.74 2.54
N LEU A 181 0.54 -5.49 2.10
CA LEU A 181 -0.86 -5.21 2.43
C LEU A 181 -1.15 -5.79 3.82
N LYS A 182 -1.48 -4.92 4.78
CA LYS A 182 -1.54 -5.24 6.21
C LYS A 182 -2.87 -4.83 6.82
N TRP A 183 -3.16 -5.35 8.00
CA TRP A 183 -4.23 -4.82 8.84
C TRP A 183 -3.83 -3.43 9.36
N PHE A 184 -4.80 -2.53 9.42
CA PHE A 184 -4.65 -1.21 9.99
C PHE A 184 -5.95 -0.78 10.69
N GLU A 185 -5.79 0.03 11.72
CA GLU A 185 -6.88 0.74 12.38
C GLU A 185 -6.95 2.18 11.87
N TYR A 186 -8.14 2.78 11.95
CA TYR A 186 -8.40 4.17 11.56
C TYR A 186 -8.33 5.11 12.76
#